data_AF-A0A485A9A7-F1
#
_entry.id   AF-A0A485A9A7-F1
#
_cell.length_a   1.000
_cell.length_b   1.000
_cell.length_c   1.000
_cell.angle_alpha   90.00
_cell.angle_beta   90.00
_cell.angle_gamma   90.00
#
_symmetry.space_group_name_H-M   'P 1'
#
loop_
_entity.id
_entity.type
_entity.pdbx_description
1 polymer ?
#
loop_
_entity_poly.entity_id
_entity_poly.type
_entity_poly.pdbx_seq_one_letter_code
_entity_poly.pdbx_strand_id
1 'polypeptide(L)' 'MDFKHLAWWQDKAKSMEIETRLFINGEYCSAVDNTTFETIDPAAQHTLAHVARGKKADVDLAVSGRAPRL' A
#
# COMPACT_ATOMS: atom_id res chain seq x y z
N MET A 1 -7.65 -32.37 3.51
CA MET A 1 -6.76 -31.20 3.30
C MET A 1 -7.33 -30.45 2.11
N ASP A 2 -7.74 -29.19 2.31
CA ASP A 2 -8.31 -28.38 1.24
C ASP A 2 -7.19 -27.66 0.49
N PHE A 3 -6.81 -28.19 -0.67
CA PHE A 3 -5.80 -27.56 -1.52
C PHE A 3 -6.43 -26.45 -2.36
N LYS A 4 -5.83 -25.26 -2.33
CA LYS A 4 -6.21 -24.15 -3.20
C LYS A 4 -5.49 -24.31 -4.53
N HIS A 5 -6.25 -24.33 -5.62
CA HIS A 5 -5.73 -24.40 -6.99
C HIS A 5 -5.58 -23.00 -7.60
N LEU A 6 -4.88 -22.90 -8.74
CA LEU A 6 -4.55 -21.64 -9.41
C LEU A 6 -5.72 -20.65 -9.53
N ALA A 7 -6.87 -21.12 -10.01
CA ALA A 7 -8.05 -20.29 -10.23
C ALA A 7 -8.53 -19.59 -8.95
N TRP A 8 -8.46 -20.28 -7.80
CA TRP A 8 -8.87 -19.72 -6.52
C TRP A 8 -8.03 -18.50 -6.14
N TRP A 9 -6.71 -18.56 -6.37
CA TRP A 9 -5.80 -17.45 -6.08
C TRP A 9 -5.97 -16.30 -7.06
N GLN A 10 -6.21 -16.60 -8.34
CA GLN A 10 -6.48 -15.58 -9.35
C GLN A 10 -7.75 -14.81 -9.06
N ASP A 11 -8.83 -15.48 -8.66
CA ASP A 11 -10.09 -14.81 -8.33
C ASP A 11 -9.97 -13.98 -7.06
N LYS A 12 -9.26 -14.51 -6.03
CA LYS A 12 -8.99 -13.74 -4.82
C LYS A 12 -8.16 -12.48 -5.11
N ALA A 13 -7.18 -12.56 -6.01
CA ALA A 13 -6.37 -11.41 -6.39
C ALA A 13 -7.20 -10.30 -7.07
N LYS A 14 -8.19 -10.67 -7.90
CA LYS A 14 -9.07 -9.71 -8.58
C LYS A 14 -10.01 -8.95 -7.63
N SER A 15 -10.43 -9.56 -6.52
CA SER A 15 -11.40 -8.99 -5.61
C SER A 15 -10.78 -8.36 -4.35
N MET A 16 -9.46 -8.21 -4.29
CA MET A 16 -8.76 -7.73 -3.11
C MET A 16 -8.61 -6.21 -3.16
N GLU A 17 -9.00 -5.53 -2.08
CA GLU A 17 -8.65 -4.14 -1.87
C GLU A 17 -7.29 -4.07 -1.17
N ILE A 18 -6.31 -3.43 -1.83
CA ILE A 18 -4.97 -3.24 -1.29
C ILE A 18 -4.94 -1.89 -0.58
N GLU A 19 -4.61 -1.87 0.70
CA GLU A 19 -4.33 -0.63 1.42
C GLU A 19 -3.00 -0.05 0.94
N THR A 20 -3.01 1.21 0.52
CA THR A 20 -1.89 1.86 -0.19
C THR A 20 -1.27 3.03 0.56
N ARG A 21 -1.85 3.42 1.70
CA ARG A 21 -1.39 4.53 2.51
C ARG A 21 -0.20 4.15 3.38
N LEU A 22 0.49 5.18 3.89
CA LEU A 22 1.50 4.99 4.93
C LEU A 22 0.81 4.59 6.23
N PHE A 23 1.48 3.81 7.08
CA PHE A 23 1.01 3.49 8.42
C PHE A 23 1.95 4.11 9.45
N ILE A 24 1.53 5.23 10.05
CA ILE A 24 2.35 6.02 10.95
C ILE A 24 1.55 6.28 12.22
N ASN A 25 2.15 6.00 13.38
CA ASN A 25 1.55 6.23 14.70
C ASN A 25 0.17 5.55 14.87
N GLY A 26 0.01 4.34 14.33
CA GLY A 26 -1.22 3.54 14.48
C GLY A 26 -2.33 3.87 13.48
N GLU A 27 -2.11 4.78 12.54
CA GLU A 27 -3.13 5.23 11.59
C GLU A 27 -2.63 5.16 10.14
N TYR A 28 -3.57 4.96 9.22
CA TYR A 28 -3.31 5.03 7.79
C TYR A 28 -3.46 6.47 7.29
N CYS A 29 -2.42 6.97 6.63
CA CYS A 29 -2.34 8.35 6.16
C CYS A 29 -1.71 8.43 4.77
N SER A 30 -2.15 9.40 3.96
CA SER A 30 -1.46 9.77 2.72
C SER A 30 -0.02 10.23 3.01
N ALA A 31 0.85 10.20 2.00
CA ALA A 31 2.12 10.91 2.09
C ALA A 31 1.85 12.41 2.31
N VAL A 32 2.73 13.09 3.04
CA VAL A 32 2.60 14.53 3.38
C VAL A 32 2.45 15.40 2.12
N ASP A 33 3.08 15.01 1.02
CA ASP A 33 2.98 15.73 -0.26
C ASP A 33 1.93 15.15 -1.21
N ASN A 34 1.11 14.21 -0.73
CA ASN A 34 0.08 13.47 -1.47
C ASN A 34 0.60 12.71 -2.70
N THR A 35 1.91 12.50 -2.83
CA THR A 35 2.45 11.76 -3.97
C THR A 35 2.33 10.26 -3.77
N THR A 36 2.12 9.56 -4.88
CA THR A 36 2.08 8.09 -4.95
C THR A 36 3.02 7.59 -6.03
N PHE A 37 3.27 6.29 -6.05
CA PHE A 37 3.96 5.62 -7.16
C PHE A 37 3.28 4.30 -7.50
N GLU A 38 3.39 3.89 -8.76
CA GLU A 38 2.83 2.64 -9.23
C GLU A 38 3.59 1.45 -8.66
N THR A 39 2.84 0.48 -8.13
CA THR A 39 3.35 -0.85 -7.83
C THR A 39 2.94 -1.77 -8.95
N ILE A 40 3.91 -2.31 -9.68
CA ILE A 40 3.68 -3.15 -10.85
C ILE A 40 3.80 -4.63 -10.45
N ASP A 41 2.89 -5.46 -10.94
CA ASP A 41 3.03 -6.92 -10.85
C ASP A 41 4.18 -7.38 -11.76
N PRO A 42 5.25 -7.99 -11.23
CA PRO A 42 6.34 -8.49 -12.07
C PRO A 42 5.90 -9.63 -13.01
N ALA A 43 4.85 -10.39 -12.67
CA ALA A 43 4.39 -11.52 -13.47
C ALA A 43 3.54 -11.08 -14.66
N ALA A 44 2.58 -10.20 -14.43
CA ALA A 44 1.60 -9.78 -15.44
C ALA A 44 1.86 -8.36 -16.00
N GLN A 45 2.84 -7.64 -15.46
CA GLN A 45 3.29 -6.31 -15.91
C GLN A 45 2.18 -5.26 -15.95
N HIS A 46 1.16 -5.39 -15.09
CA HIS A 46 0.13 -4.39 -14.90
C HIS A 46 0.25 -3.72 -13.53
N THR A 47 -0.32 -2.53 -13.41
CA THR A 47 -0.39 -1.81 -12.13
C THR A 47 -1.30 -2.56 -11.15
N LEU A 48 -0.78 -2.83 -9.95
CA LEU A 48 -1.53 -3.39 -8.83
C LEU A 48 -2.19 -2.28 -8.01
N ALA A 49 -1.44 -1.22 -7.72
CA ALA A 49 -1.90 -0.13 -6.87
C ALA A 49 -1.03 1.13 -7.02
N HIS A 50 -1.53 2.26 -6.54
CA HIS A 50 -0.76 3.50 -6.37
C HIS A 50 -0.46 3.69 -4.88
N VAL A 51 0.77 3.39 -4.47
CA VAL A 51 1.20 3.39 -3.07
C VAL A 51 1.76 4.76 -2.68
N ALA A 52 1.43 5.24 -1.48
CA ALA A 52 1.92 6.50 -0.95
C ALA A 52 3.45 6.56 -0.98
N ARG A 53 4.00 7.64 -1.54
CA ARG A 53 5.44 7.81 -1.72
C ARG A 53 6.02 8.53 -0.51
N GLY A 54 6.33 7.78 0.54
CA GLY A 54 6.99 8.30 1.73
C GLY A 54 8.32 8.99 1.41
N LYS A 55 8.49 10.21 1.89
CA LYS A 55 9.70 11.02 1.76
C LYS A 55 10.18 11.47 3.14
N LYS A 56 11.18 12.35 3.15
CA LYS A 56 11.79 12.86 4.39
C LYS A 56 10.74 13.36 5.40
N ALA A 57 9.72 14.10 4.97
CA ALA A 57 8.70 14.62 5.88
C ALA A 57 7.91 13.51 6.58
N ASP A 58 7.54 12.45 5.86
CA ASP A 58 6.84 11.29 6.43
C ASP A 58 7.73 10.52 7.42
N VAL A 59 9.02 10.37 7.08
CA VAL A 59 10.02 9.75 7.97
C VAL A 59 10.16 10.56 9.26
N ASP A 60 10.25 11.89 9.18
CA ASP A 60 10.36 12.75 10.35
C ASP A 60 9.11 12.65 11.25
N LEU A 61 7.91 12.49 10.66
CA LEU A 61 6.67 12.22 11.40
C LEU A 61 6.69 10.84 12.08
N ALA A 62 7.12 9.80 11.36
CA ALA A 62 7.23 8.45 11.90
C ALA A 62 8.23 8.36 13.06
N VAL A 63 9.39 9.00 12.93
CA VAL A 63 10.42 9.04 13.99
C VAL A 63 9.95 9.82 15.21
N SER A 64 9.27 10.95 15.00
CA SER A 64 8.75 11.77 16.10
C SER A 64 7.54 11.17 16.82
N GLY A 65 6.98 10.07 16.30
CA GLY A 65 5.76 9.45 16.82
C GLY A 65 4.52 10.32 16.64
N ARG A 66 4.52 11.21 15.64
CA ARG A 66 3.38 12.08 15.33
C ARG A 66 2.63 11.54 14.11
N ALA A 67 1.33 11.37 14.25
CA ALA A 67 0.47 11.14 13.09
C ALA A 67 0.46 12.41 12.20
N PRO A 68 0.51 12.28 10.87
CA PRO A 68 0.19 13.39 9.97
C PRO A 68 -1.24 13.85 10.27
N ARG A 69 -1.46 15.17 10.43
CA ARG A 69 -2.82 15.69 10.61
C ARG A 69 -3.62 15.44 9.33
N LEU A 70 -4.81 14.85 9.48
CA LEU A 70 -5.81 14.67 8.43
C LEU A 70 -6.14 15.98 7.72
#